data_AF-X1E2F3-F1
#
_entry.id   AF-X1E2F3-F1
#
_cell.length_a   1.000
_cell.length_b   1.000
_cell.length_c   1.000
_cell.angle_alpha   90.00
_cell.angle_beta   90.00
_cell.angle_gamma   90.00
#
_symmetry.space_group_name_H-M   'P 1'
#
loop_
_entity.id
_entity.type
_entity.pdbx_description
1 polymer ?
#
loop_
_entity_poly.entity_id
_entity_poly.type
_entity_poly.pdbx_seq_one_letter_code
_entity_poly.pdbx_strand_id
1 'polypeptide(L)'
;MARRLTFEGAKVECMVEILPYISGLKRNYVQCLLDYNIPLQLQHTIIDIKGRERVEAVVSAKVDKNWKPIPGTEDTIPCDAVLLSVGLIPENELSKKAGVELDPLTGGPYVDETM
;
A
#
# COMPACT_ATOMS: atom_id res chain seq x y z
N MET A 1 -0.62 -4.31 -9.62
CA MET A 1 -0.16 -5.57 -8.99
C MET A 1 -1.29 -6.60 -8.90
N ALA A 2 -2.43 -6.25 -8.28
CA ALA A 2 -3.60 -7.13 -8.22
C ALA A 2 -3.94 -7.84 -9.54
N ARG A 3 -4.07 -7.09 -10.65
CA ARG A 3 -4.29 -7.67 -12.00
C ARG A 3 -3.26 -8.74 -12.40
N ARG A 4 -1.97 -8.51 -12.14
CA ARG A 4 -0.93 -9.45 -12.54
C ARG A 4 -1.00 -10.72 -11.70
N LEU A 5 -1.22 -10.58 -10.39
CA LEU A 5 -1.45 -11.73 -9.50
C LEU A 5 -2.63 -12.58 -10.00
N THR A 6 -3.74 -11.94 -10.37
CA THR A 6 -4.89 -12.65 -10.93
C THR A 6 -4.56 -13.38 -12.24
N PHE A 7 -3.74 -12.80 -13.11
CA PHE A 7 -3.28 -13.47 -14.34
C PHE A 7 -2.36 -14.66 -14.10
N GLU A 8 -1.55 -14.61 -13.05
CA GLU A 8 -0.67 -15.72 -12.66
C GLU A 8 -1.42 -16.81 -11.85
N GLY A 9 -2.74 -16.69 -11.70
CA GLY A 9 -3.59 -17.68 -11.04
C GLY A 9 -3.79 -17.47 -9.53
N ALA A 10 -3.26 -16.39 -8.96
CA ALA A 10 -3.53 -16.05 -7.56
C ALA A 10 -4.92 -15.44 -7.38
N LYS A 11 -5.62 -15.81 -6.31
CA LYS A 11 -6.87 -15.16 -5.91
C LYS A 11 -6.54 -13.96 -5.03
N VAL A 12 -6.89 -12.76 -5.50
CA VAL A 12 -6.75 -11.54 -4.71
C VAL A 12 -8.00 -11.35 -3.86
N GLU A 13 -7.90 -11.64 -2.57
CA GLU A 13 -9.05 -11.60 -1.65
C GLU A 13 -9.60 -10.18 -1.45
N CYS A 14 -8.72 -9.18 -1.33
CA CYS A 14 -9.11 -7.79 -1.11
C CYS A 14 -7.98 -6.82 -1.44
N MET A 15 -8.33 -5.60 -1.86
CA MET A 15 -7.45 -4.44 -1.81
C MET A 15 -7.89 -3.53 -0.65
N VAL A 16 -6.94 -3.13 0.19
CA VAL A 16 -7.16 -2.23 1.33
C VAL A 16 -6.50 -0.88 1.02
N GLU A 17 -7.25 0.21 1.18
CA GLU A 17 -6.79 1.59 0.94
C GLU A 17 -7.20 2.47 2.12
N ILE A 18 -6.23 3.22 2.63
CA ILE A 18 -6.40 4.05 3.84
C ILE A 18 -7.19 5.34 3.53
N LEU A 19 -7.15 5.78 2.28
CA LEU A 19 -7.86 6.96 1.81
C LEU A 19 -9.34 6.66 1.52
N PRO A 20 -10.22 7.69 1.51
CA PRO A 20 -11.62 7.55 1.10
C PRO A 20 -11.80 7.43 -0.42
N TYR A 21 -10.70 7.36 -1.17
CA TYR A 21 -10.66 7.20 -2.61
C TYR A 21 -9.37 6.46 -2.99
N ILE A 22 -9.31 5.95 -4.22
CA ILE A 22 -8.12 5.28 -4.73
C ILE A 22 -7.09 6.32 -5.17
N SER A 23 -5.88 6.25 -4.61
CA SER A 23 -4.75 7.09 -4.99
C SER A 23 -4.22 6.82 -6.40
N GLY A 24 -4.40 5.59 -6.89
CA GLY A 24 -4.00 5.17 -8.23
C GLY A 24 -4.86 5.74 -9.37
N LEU A 25 -4.37 5.59 -10.60
CA LEU A 25 -5.09 6.00 -11.81
C LEU A 25 -6.45 5.29 -11.93
N LYS A 26 -7.48 6.00 -12.42
CA LYS A 26 -8.82 5.43 -12.67
C LYS A 26 -8.79 4.14 -13.50
N ARG A 27 -7.86 4.05 -14.47
CA ARG A 27 -7.66 2.83 -15.26
C ARG A 27 -7.29 1.61 -14.39
N ASN A 28 -6.52 1.81 -13.33
CA ASN A 28 -6.13 0.72 -12.43
C ASN A 28 -7.33 0.21 -11.64
N TYR A 29 -8.25 1.09 -11.25
CA TYR A 29 -9.48 0.67 -10.58
C TYR A 29 -10.31 -0.26 -11.46
N VAL A 30 -10.59 0.16 -12.70
CA VAL A 30 -11.38 -0.64 -13.65
C VAL A 30 -10.63 -1.94 -13.99
N GLN A 31 -9.40 -1.81 -14.48
CA GLN A 31 -8.65 -2.95 -15.04
C GLN A 31 -8.07 -3.88 -13.99
N CYS A 32 -7.97 -3.49 -12.72
CA CYS A 32 -7.50 -4.39 -11.67
C CYS A 32 -8.62 -4.88 -10.79
N LEU A 33 -9.58 -4.03 -10.41
CA LEU A 33 -10.60 -4.40 -9.41
C LEU A 33 -11.91 -4.81 -10.07
N LEU A 34 -12.50 -3.96 -10.90
CA LEU A 34 -13.82 -4.23 -11.50
C LEU A 34 -13.80 -5.43 -12.44
N ASP A 35 -12.84 -5.48 -13.37
CA ASP A 35 -12.76 -6.56 -14.38
C ASP A 35 -12.55 -7.95 -13.75
N TYR A 36 -12.02 -8.01 -12.52
CA TYR A 36 -11.72 -9.25 -11.80
C TYR A 36 -12.56 -9.45 -10.54
N ASN A 37 -13.55 -8.58 -10.29
CA ASN A 37 -14.40 -8.59 -9.09
C ASN A 37 -13.60 -8.65 -7.77
N ILE A 38 -12.49 -7.91 -7.69
CA ILE A 38 -11.67 -7.84 -6.47
C ILE A 38 -12.32 -6.84 -5.50
N PRO A 39 -12.64 -7.24 -4.26
CA PRO A 39 -13.17 -6.34 -3.24
C PRO A 39 -12.21 -5.19 -2.91
N LEU A 40 -12.77 -4.02 -2.60
CA LEU A 40 -12.03 -2.83 -2.18
C LEU A 40 -12.57 -2.32 -0.84
N GLN A 41 -11.68 -2.21 0.15
CA GLN A 41 -11.94 -1.57 1.43
C GLN A 41 -11.27 -0.18 1.45
N LEU A 42 -12.06 0.88 1.30
CA LEU A 42 -11.61 2.28 1.46
C LEU A 42 -11.68 2.70 2.92
N GLN A 43 -10.84 3.65 3.35
CA GLN A 43 -10.72 4.06 4.75
C GLN A 43 -10.45 2.86 5.69
N HIS A 44 -9.67 1.89 5.23
CA HIS A 44 -9.24 0.77 6.05
C HIS A 44 -7.71 0.66 6.03
N THR A 45 -7.17 0.03 7.06
CA THR A 45 -5.76 -0.36 7.11
C THR A 45 -5.62 -1.76 7.69
N ILE A 46 -4.50 -2.43 7.41
CA ILE A 46 -4.13 -3.68 8.06
C ILE A 46 -3.55 -3.34 9.43
N ILE A 47 -4.12 -3.90 10.49
CA ILE A 47 -3.67 -3.70 11.88
C ILE A 47 -2.92 -4.91 12.45
N ASP A 48 -3.06 -6.08 11.82
CA ASP A 48 -2.36 -7.29 12.23
C ASP A 48 -2.19 -8.27 11.06
N ILE A 49 -1.12 -9.07 11.10
CA ILE A 49 -0.86 -10.16 10.15
C ILE A 49 -0.72 -11.43 10.97
N LYS A 50 -1.64 -12.38 10.75
CA LYS A 50 -1.71 -13.63 11.50
C LYS A 50 -0.89 -14.73 10.83
N GLY A 51 -0.26 -15.54 11.67
CA GLY A 51 0.54 -16.69 11.27
C GLY A 51 1.89 -16.70 11.98
N ARG A 52 2.52 -17.87 12.04
CA ARG A 52 3.84 -18.05 12.70
C ARG A 52 4.96 -18.22 11.69
N GLU A 53 4.89 -19.27 10.87
CA GLU A 53 5.91 -19.58 9.86
C GLU A 53 5.58 -18.99 8.49
N ARG A 54 4.29 -18.75 8.24
CA ARG A 54 3.75 -18.14 7.02
C ARG A 54 2.51 -17.34 7.37
N VAL A 55 2.09 -16.46 6.47
CA VAL A 55 0.82 -15.74 6.59
C VAL A 55 -0.34 -16.73 6.48
N GLU A 56 -1.33 -16.58 7.36
CA GLU A 56 -2.58 -17.34 7.39
C GLU A 56 -3.82 -16.43 7.29
N ALA A 57 -3.70 -15.18 7.74
CA ALA A 57 -4.72 -14.15 7.57
C ALA A 57 -4.14 -12.75 7.78
N VAL A 58 -4.91 -11.73 7.41
CA VAL A 58 -4.72 -10.34 7.85
C VAL A 58 -5.96 -9.86 8.59
N VAL A 59 -5.76 -8.92 9.52
CA VAL A 59 -6.85 -8.19 10.17
C VAL A 59 -6.84 -6.77 9.63
N SER A 60 -7.89 -6.39 8.90
CA SER A 60 -8.13 -5.01 8.50
C SER A 60 -9.07 -4.32 9.49
N ALA A 61 -9.01 -3.00 9.57
CA ALA A 61 -9.93 -2.21 10.37
C ALA A 61 -10.19 -0.85 9.71
N LYS A 62 -11.37 -0.27 9.94
CA LYS A 62 -11.65 1.11 9.49
C LYS A 62 -10.73 2.10 10.19
N VAL A 63 -10.40 3.18 9.52
CA VAL A 63 -9.65 4.29 10.10
C VAL A 63 -10.49 5.56 10.20
N ASP A 64 -10.20 6.36 11.22
CA ASP A 64 -10.78 7.69 11.39
C ASP A 64 -10.12 8.74 10.47
N LYS A 65 -10.54 10.00 10.62
CA LYS A 65 -9.97 11.14 9.88
C LYS A 65 -8.47 11.40 10.15
N ASN A 66 -7.93 10.84 11.22
CA ASN A 66 -6.53 10.94 11.60
C ASN A 66 -5.76 9.65 11.28
N TRP A 67 -6.35 8.77 10.47
CA TRP A 67 -5.80 7.46 10.10
C TRP A 67 -5.56 6.51 11.28
N LYS A 68 -6.31 6.68 12.38
CA LYS A 68 -6.28 5.76 13.52
C LYS A 68 -7.31 4.66 13.35
N PRO A 69 -6.96 3.38 13.57
CA PRO A 69 -7.93 2.28 13.57
C PRO A 69 -9.07 2.53 14.55
N ILE A 70 -10.30 2.19 14.13
CA ILE A 70 -11.52 2.30 14.93
C ILE A 70 -11.80 0.92 15.56
N PRO A 71 -11.73 0.79 16.90
CA PRO A 71 -12.01 -0.48 17.55
C PRO A 71 -13.42 -1.01 17.26
N GLY A 72 -13.55 -2.32 17.08
CA GLY A 72 -14.83 -2.97 16.76
C GLY A 72 -15.18 -2.97 15.27
N THR A 73 -14.27 -2.49 14.41
CA THR A 73 -14.43 -2.52 12.94
C THR A 73 -13.49 -3.51 12.27
N GLU A 74 -12.90 -4.41 13.06
CA GLU A 74 -11.94 -5.39 12.59
C GLU A 74 -12.62 -6.45 11.70
N ASP A 75 -11.98 -6.76 10.58
CA ASP A 75 -12.37 -7.82 9.66
C ASP A 75 -11.17 -8.72 9.41
N THR A 76 -11.36 -10.03 9.55
CA THR A 76 -10.29 -11.01 9.35
C THR A 76 -10.42 -11.62 7.97
N ILE A 77 -9.39 -11.43 7.15
CA ILE A 77 -9.34 -11.89 5.76
C ILE A 77 -8.33 -13.05 5.69
N PRO A 78 -8.79 -14.31 5.57
CA PRO A 78 -7.90 -15.44 5.36
C PRO A 78 -7.13 -15.27 4.06
N CYS A 79 -5.80 -15.35 4.14
CA CYS A 79 -4.91 -15.25 2.98
C CYS A 79 -3.54 -15.82 3.33
N ASP A 80 -2.78 -16.21 2.32
CA ASP A 80 -1.45 -16.80 2.48
C ASP A 80 -0.30 -15.88 2.07
N ALA A 81 -0.62 -14.69 1.55
CA ALA A 81 0.33 -13.68 1.16
C ALA A 81 -0.25 -12.27 1.36
N VAL A 82 0.61 -11.33 1.76
CA VAL A 82 0.30 -9.90 1.86
C VAL A 82 1.23 -9.15 0.94
N LEU A 83 0.68 -8.34 0.05
CA LEU A 83 1.47 -7.46 -0.82
C LEU A 83 1.32 -6.01 -0.36
N LEU A 84 2.43 -5.42 0.11
CA LEU A 84 2.46 -4.02 0.52
C LEU A 84 2.89 -3.14 -0.66
N SER A 85 1.98 -2.29 -1.12
CA SER A 85 2.25 -1.30 -2.17
C SER A 85 2.47 0.08 -1.55
N VAL A 86 3.58 0.24 -0.85
CA VAL A 86 3.94 1.47 -0.14
C VAL A 86 4.78 2.43 -1.01
N GLY A 87 4.87 3.68 -0.57
CA GLY A 87 5.74 4.68 -1.22
C GLY A 87 7.22 4.27 -1.18
N LEU A 88 7.98 4.78 -2.14
CA LEU A 88 9.43 4.62 -2.18
C LEU A 88 10.09 5.80 -1.45
N ILE A 89 11.13 5.51 -0.69
CA ILE A 89 11.96 6.52 -0.03
C ILE A 89 13.35 6.45 -0.66
N PRO A 90 13.97 7.58 -1.05
CA PRO A 90 15.32 7.60 -1.59
C PRO A 90 16.37 7.02 -0.61
N GLU A 91 17.28 6.20 -1.13
CA GLU A 91 18.51 5.80 -0.43
C GLU A 91 19.57 6.89 -0.68
N ASN A 92 20.20 7.39 0.40
CA ASN A 92 20.98 8.61 0.37
C ASN A 92 22.38 8.48 0.98
N GLU A 93 22.81 7.29 1.38
CA GLU A 93 24.11 7.09 2.04
C GLU A 93 25.27 7.56 1.17
N LEU A 94 25.25 7.27 -0.14
CA LEU A 94 26.30 7.73 -1.06
C LEU A 94 26.27 9.25 -1.27
N SER A 95 25.08 9.83 -1.45
CA SER A 95 24.90 11.29 -1.62
C SER A 95 25.44 12.06 -0.41
N LYS A 96 25.11 11.61 0.81
CA LYS A 96 25.62 12.19 2.05
C LYS A 96 27.14 12.09 2.15
N LYS A 97 27.73 10.93 1.80
CA LYS A 97 29.20 10.73 1.79
C LYS A 97 29.91 11.62 0.78
N ALA A 98 29.24 11.95 -0.33
CA ALA A 98 29.74 12.86 -1.35
C ALA A 98 29.53 14.34 -1.00
N GLY A 99 28.86 14.67 0.10
CA GLY A 99 28.56 16.05 0.51
C GLY A 99 27.42 16.71 -0.27
N VAL A 100 26.53 15.92 -0.89
CA VAL A 100 25.35 16.43 -1.60
C VAL A 100 24.34 16.97 -0.59
N GLU A 101 23.85 18.18 -0.81
CA GLU A 101 22.76 18.77 -0.02
C GLU A 101 21.42 18.13 -0.39
N LEU A 102 20.67 17.69 0.63
CA LEU A 102 19.39 17.01 0.47
C LEU A 102 18.25 17.87 1.03
N ASP A 103 17.14 17.90 0.32
CA ASP A 103 15.90 18.53 0.75
C ASP A 103 15.23 17.69 1.85
N PRO A 104 14.98 18.24 3.06
CA PRO A 104 14.38 17.50 4.16
C PRO A 104 12.91 17.09 3.91
N LEU A 105 12.21 17.73 2.96
CA LEU A 105 10.82 17.40 2.64
C LEU A 105 10.71 16.19 1.72
N THR A 106 11.52 16.17 0.65
CA THR A 106 11.46 15.11 -0.38
C THR A 106 12.47 13.99 -0.12
N GLY A 107 13.54 14.26 0.64
CA GLY A 107 14.67 13.38 0.82
C GLY A 107 15.54 13.23 -0.43
N GLY A 108 15.29 14.01 -1.49
CA GLY A 108 16.11 14.04 -2.70
C GLY A 108 17.21 15.12 -2.63
N PRO A 109 18.15 15.14 -3.59
CA PRO A 109 19.10 16.24 -3.71
C PRO A 109 18.40 17.54 -4.08
N TYR A 110 18.91 18.68 -3.59
CA TYR A 110 18.53 19.98 -4.14
C TYR A 110 18.95 20.05 -5.60
N VAL A 111 18.02 20.46 -6.45
CA VAL A 111 18.22 20.68 -7.88
C VAL A 111 17.49 21.95 -8.27
N ASP A 112 17.97 22.63 -9.30
CA ASP A 112 17.27 23.72 -9.96
C ASP A 112 16.94 23.30 -11.41
N GLU A 113 16.09 24.06 -12.08
CA GLU A 113 15.73 23.86 -13.48
C GLU A 113 16.77 24.40 -14.47
N THR A 114 17.88 24.96 -13.98
CA THR A 114 18.91 25.62 -14.78
C THR A 114 20.19 24.81 -14.78
N MET A 115 20.42 24.04 -15.84
CA MET A 115 21.78 23.55 -16.09
C MET A 115 22.76 24.69 -16.33
#